data_AF-A0A382HL81-F1
#
_entry.id   AF-A0A382HL81-F1
#
_cell.length_a   1.000
_cell.length_b   1.000
_cell.length_c   1.000
_cell.angle_alpha   90.00
_cell.angle_beta   90.00
_cell.angle_gamma   90.00
#
_symmetry.space_group_name_H-M   'P 1'
#
loop_
_entity.id
_entity.type
_entity.pdbx_description
1 polymer ?
#
loop_
_entity_poly.entity_id
_entity_poly.type
_entity_poly.pdbx_seq_one_letter_code
_entity_poly.pdbx_strand_id
1 'polypeptide(L)'
;MKLDNPDLLNEVKKYYLLFDDVIAMQDNIAAAFWGSPDIEDLDVMAIALAELDSETVQKLQDYLPGKKAAMFTPKTEEDKVSKREIDEAKSQIKNILQKKINAGEMNIEDVLAVPEVEE
;
A
#
# COMPACT_ATOMS: atom_id res chain seq x y z
N MET A 1 18.43 31.10 8.83
CA MET A 1 17.20 30.29 9.05
C MET A 1 17.68 28.90 9.44
N LYS A 2 17.44 28.46 10.68
CA LYS A 2 17.66 27.06 11.07
C LYS A 2 16.42 26.29 10.63
N LEU A 3 16.53 25.52 9.55
CA LEU A 3 15.47 24.67 9.02
C LEU A 3 15.69 23.21 9.41
N ASP A 4 16.24 22.98 10.60
CA ASP A 4 16.52 21.64 11.13
C ASP A 4 15.61 21.42 12.34
N ASN A 5 14.31 21.26 12.08
CA ASN A 5 13.40 20.65 13.05
C ASN A 5 13.20 19.20 12.61
N PRO A 6 13.91 18.23 13.21
CA PRO A 6 13.73 16.81 12.92
C PRO A 6 12.26 16.38 13.06
N ASP A 7 11.53 17.00 13.99
CA ASP A 7 10.10 16.79 14.18
C ASP A 7 9.29 17.26 12.96
N LEU A 8 9.63 18.40 12.35
CA LEU A 8 8.98 18.86 11.12
C LEU A 8 9.35 17.96 9.94
N LEU A 9 10.58 17.45 9.87
CA LEU A 9 11.00 16.50 8.84
C LEU A 9 10.24 15.16 8.95
N ASN A 10 10.04 14.67 10.18
CA ASN A 10 9.25 13.47 10.46
C ASN A 10 7.75 13.70 10.22
N GLU A 11 7.24 14.89 10.57
CA GLU A 11 5.86 15.30 10.29
C GLU A 11 5.63 15.45 8.78
N VAL A 12 6.61 15.97 8.03
CA VAL A 12 6.57 16.09 6.56
C VAL A 12 6.66 14.71 5.89
N LYS A 13 7.56 13.82 6.33
CA LYS A 13 7.69 12.45 5.78
C LYS A 13 6.41 11.63 5.91
N LYS A 14 5.58 11.86 6.94
CA LYS A 14 4.24 11.26 7.06
C LYS A 14 3.30 11.63 5.91
N TYR A 15 3.56 12.72 5.19
CA TYR A 15 2.83 13.11 3.98
C TYR A 15 3.44 12.59 2.67
N TYR A 16 4.59 11.90 2.74
CA TYR A 16 5.33 11.40 1.57
C TYR A 16 5.22 9.88 1.38
N LEU A 17 4.23 9.23 2.01
CA LEU A 17 3.92 7.82 1.71
C LEU A 17 3.67 7.65 0.21
N LEU A 18 4.58 6.93 -0.46
CA LEU A 18 4.44 6.55 -1.86
C LEU A 18 3.68 5.24 -1.96
N PHE A 19 3.09 4.97 -3.12
CA PHE A 19 2.43 3.69 -3.34
C PHE A 19 3.45 2.55 -3.35
N ASP A 20 4.67 2.84 -3.82
CA ASP A 20 5.79 1.90 -3.82
C ASP A 20 6.17 1.46 -2.40
N ASP A 21 6.06 2.35 -1.40
CA ASP A 21 6.27 1.99 0.00
C ASP A 21 5.17 1.03 0.51
N VAL A 22 3.94 1.15 -0.02
CA VAL A 22 2.82 0.27 0.35
C VAL A 22 3.01 -1.14 -0.18
N ILE A 23 3.61 -1.30 -1.36
CA ILE A 23 3.86 -2.61 -1.97
C ILE A 23 5.16 -3.24 -1.48
N ALA A 24 6.13 -2.43 -1.04
CA ALA A 24 7.45 -2.86 -0.59
C ALA A 24 7.56 -3.09 0.93
N MET A 25 6.49 -2.84 1.69
CA MET A 25 6.48 -3.06 3.13
C MET A 25 6.79 -4.51 3.50
N GLN A 26 7.38 -4.69 4.69
CA GLN A 26 7.75 -6.01 5.21
C GLN A 26 6.53 -6.95 5.30
N ASP A 27 6.74 -8.25 5.09
CA ASP A 27 5.64 -9.22 4.94
C ASP A 27 4.68 -9.27 6.14
N ASN A 28 5.17 -9.07 7.36
CA ASN A 28 4.34 -8.96 8.56
C ASN A 28 3.42 -7.73 8.55
N ILE A 29 3.93 -6.58 8.08
CA ILE A 29 3.18 -5.32 7.96
C ILE A 29 2.21 -5.41 6.78
N ALA A 30 2.65 -5.99 5.67
CA ALA A 30 1.82 -6.26 4.48
C ALA A 30 0.61 -7.13 4.84
N ALA A 31 0.85 -8.26 5.52
CA ALA A 31 -0.22 -9.15 5.94
C ALA A 31 -1.24 -8.45 6.86
N ALA A 32 -0.77 -7.60 7.78
CA ALA A 32 -1.65 -6.83 8.66
C ALA A 32 -2.49 -5.79 7.90
N PHE A 33 -1.90 -5.12 6.90
CA PHE A 33 -2.57 -4.09 6.11
C PHE A 33 -3.54 -4.69 5.09
N TRP A 34 -3.05 -5.53 4.18
CA TRP A 34 -3.81 -6.11 3.09
C TRP A 34 -4.86 -7.11 3.58
N GLY A 35 -4.56 -7.82 4.67
CA GLY A 35 -5.48 -8.72 5.36
C GLY A 35 -6.60 -8.00 6.13
N SER A 36 -6.51 -6.68 6.28
CA SER A 36 -7.47 -5.89 7.06
C SER A 36 -8.89 -5.97 6.48
N PRO A 37 -9.94 -5.92 7.32
CA PRO A 37 -11.30 -5.69 6.84
C PRO A 37 -11.41 -4.44 5.96
N ASP A 38 -10.62 -3.39 6.24
CA ASP A 38 -10.68 -2.08 5.55
C ASP A 38 -10.36 -2.14 4.05
N ILE A 39 -9.69 -3.20 3.57
CA ILE A 39 -9.53 -3.48 2.13
C ILE A 39 -10.80 -4.13 1.61
N GLU A 40 -11.90 -3.38 1.58
CA GLU A 40 -13.21 -3.88 1.16
C GLU A 40 -13.36 -3.94 -0.37
N ASP A 41 -12.80 -2.94 -1.06
CA ASP A 41 -12.92 -2.78 -2.50
C ASP A 41 -11.75 -3.45 -3.23
N LEU A 42 -12.00 -4.68 -3.67
CA LEU A 42 -11.04 -5.47 -4.45
C LEU A 42 -10.83 -4.92 -5.86
N ASP A 43 -11.80 -4.19 -6.41
CA ASP A 43 -11.67 -3.58 -7.73
C ASP A 43 -10.71 -2.38 -7.67
N VAL A 44 -10.82 -1.55 -6.63
CA VAL A 44 -9.85 -0.47 -6.35
C VAL A 44 -8.45 -1.05 -6.15
N MET A 45 -8.30 -2.15 -5.40
CA MET A 45 -7.00 -2.82 -5.29
C MET A 45 -6.49 -3.30 -6.65
N ALA A 46 -7.34 -3.97 -7.46
CA ALA A 46 -6.95 -4.47 -8.77
C ALA A 46 -6.52 -3.34 -9.73
N ILE A 47 -7.21 -2.20 -9.72
CA ILE A 47 -6.86 -1.01 -10.51
C ILE A 47 -5.54 -0.40 -10.00
N ALA A 48 -5.34 -0.29 -8.69
CA ALA A 48 -4.11 0.27 -8.12
C ALA A 48 -2.86 -0.55 -8.51
N LEU A 49 -3.02 -1.86 -8.68
CA LEU A 49 -1.97 -2.81 -9.01
C LEU A 49 -1.84 -3.09 -10.52
N ALA A 50 -2.63 -2.44 -11.38
CA ALA A 50 -2.69 -2.74 -12.81
C ALA A 50 -1.37 -2.53 -13.57
N GLU A 51 -0.46 -1.70 -13.06
CA GLU A 51 0.85 -1.42 -13.66
C GLU A 51 1.98 -2.31 -13.09
N LEU A 52 1.67 -3.19 -12.13
CA LEU A 52 2.66 -4.06 -11.50
C LEU A 52 2.76 -5.40 -12.24
N ASP A 53 3.89 -6.07 -12.04
CA ASP A 53 4.09 -7.42 -12.57
C ASP A 53 3.21 -8.44 -11.84
N SER A 54 2.91 -9.55 -12.52
CA SER A 54 1.99 -10.58 -12.00
C SER A 54 2.50 -11.28 -10.74
N GLU A 55 3.82 -11.34 -10.52
CA GLU A 55 4.40 -11.94 -9.31
C GLU A 55 4.13 -11.07 -8.08
N THR A 56 4.35 -9.75 -8.20
CA THR A 56 4.00 -8.77 -7.17
C THR A 56 2.50 -8.78 -6.86
N VAL A 57 1.65 -8.81 -7.90
CA VAL A 57 0.19 -8.86 -7.71
C VAL A 57 -0.24 -10.13 -6.99
N GLN A 58 0.32 -11.28 -7.38
CA GLN A 58 0.01 -12.55 -6.72
C GLN A 58 0.45 -12.54 -5.25
N LYS A 59 1.66 -12.04 -4.95
CA LYS A 59 2.14 -11.91 -3.57
C LYS A 59 1.19 -11.08 -2.71
N LEU A 60 0.69 -9.96 -3.23
CA LEU A 60 -0.24 -9.10 -2.50
C LEU A 60 -1.62 -9.74 -2.35
N GLN A 61 -2.07 -10.50 -3.34
CA GLN A 61 -3.31 -11.28 -3.27
C GLN A 61 -3.25 -12.35 -2.17
N ASP A 62 -2.09 -12.96 -1.93
CA ASP A 62 -1.91 -14.01 -0.91
C ASP A 62 -2.08 -13.47 0.52
N TYR A 63 -1.94 -12.15 0.74
CA TYR A 63 -2.24 -11.50 2.01
C TYR A 63 -3.74 -11.28 2.26
N LEU A 64 -4.58 -11.39 1.23
CA LEU A 64 -6.03 -11.24 1.38
C LEU A 64 -6.62 -12.46 2.10
N PRO A 65 -7.62 -12.27 2.97
CA PRO A 65 -8.30 -13.39 3.61
C PRO A 65 -9.04 -14.24 2.55
N GLY A 66 -9.09 -15.56 2.74
CA GLY A 66 -9.42 -16.54 1.69
C GLY A 66 -10.65 -16.24 0.81
N LYS A 67 -11.73 -15.64 1.35
CA LYS A 67 -12.87 -15.20 0.53
C LYS A 67 -12.52 -14.03 -0.40
N LYS A 68 -11.80 -13.02 0.10
CA LYS A 68 -11.34 -11.87 -0.69
C LYS A 68 -10.29 -12.29 -1.71
N ALA A 69 -9.33 -13.13 -1.32
CA ALA A 69 -8.33 -13.68 -2.23
C ALA A 69 -8.97 -14.43 -3.42
N ALA A 70 -10.00 -15.25 -3.15
CA ALA A 70 -10.71 -15.99 -4.21
C ALA A 70 -11.59 -15.11 -5.11
N MET A 71 -12.00 -13.92 -4.64
CA MET A 71 -12.79 -12.96 -5.40
C MET A 71 -11.93 -11.91 -6.13
N PHE A 72 -10.66 -11.79 -5.78
CA PHE A 72 -9.75 -10.84 -6.39
C PHE A 72 -9.49 -11.20 -7.85
N THR A 73 -9.73 -10.24 -8.73
CA THR A 73 -9.50 -10.38 -10.18
C THR A 73 -8.54 -9.28 -10.60
N PRO A 74 -7.26 -9.59 -10.89
CA PRO A 74 -6.28 -8.59 -11.28
C PRO A 74 -6.67 -7.94 -12.62
N LYS A 75 -6.35 -6.65 -12.77
CA LYS A 75 -6.54 -5.96 -14.05
C LYS A 75 -5.44 -6.36 -15.03
N THR A 76 -5.84 -6.43 -16.29
CA THR A 76 -4.99 -6.77 -17.44
C THR A 76 -4.98 -5.61 -18.44
N GLU A 77 -4.14 -5.71 -19.47
CA GLU A 77 -4.11 -4.72 -20.56
C GLU A 77 -5.48 -4.57 -21.27
N GLU A 78 -6.32 -5.62 -21.23
CA GLU A 78 -7.65 -5.63 -21.87
C GLU A 78 -8.66 -4.73 -21.14
N ASP A 79 -8.46 -4.50 -19.84
CA ASP A 79 -9.35 -3.67 -19.01
C ASP A 79 -9.22 -2.17 -19.32
N LYS A 80 -8.18 -1.76 -20.07
CA LYS A 80 -7.94 -0.38 -20.53
C LYS A 80 -8.06 0.67 -19.43
N VAL A 81 -7.59 0.33 -18.23
CA VAL A 81 -7.58 1.24 -17.08
C VAL A 81 -6.67 2.43 -17.39
N SER A 82 -7.19 3.63 -17.25
CA SER A 82 -6.40 4.85 -17.51
C SER A 82 -5.44 5.15 -16.37
N LYS A 83 -4.33 5.82 -16.68
CA LYS A 83 -3.38 6.28 -15.66
C LYS A 83 -4.04 7.10 -14.54
N ARG A 84 -5.05 7.91 -14.89
CA ARG A 84 -5.82 8.69 -13.90
C ARG A 84 -6.55 7.77 -12.91
N GLU A 85 -7.20 6.71 -13.40
CA GLU A 85 -7.90 5.75 -12.53
C GLU A 85 -6.93 4.98 -11.64
N ILE A 86 -5.77 4.60 -12.19
CA ILE A 86 -4.69 3.97 -11.42
C ILE A 86 -4.20 4.91 -10.30
N ASP A 87 -3.91 6.17 -10.62
CA ASP A 87 -3.44 7.15 -9.64
C ASP A 87 -4.50 7.44 -8.55
N GLU A 88 -5.78 7.49 -8.93
CA GLU A 88 -6.90 7.63 -8.00
C GLU A 88 -7.03 6.41 -7.07
N ALA A 89 -6.90 5.19 -7.60
CA ALA A 89 -6.93 3.96 -6.81
C ALA A 89 -5.73 3.83 -5.87
N LYS A 90 -4.52 4.12 -6.35
CA LYS A 90 -3.30 4.21 -5.52
C LYS A 90 -3.50 5.20 -4.38
N SER A 91 -4.10 6.36 -4.64
CA SER A 91 -4.43 7.36 -3.62
C SER A 91 -5.42 6.83 -2.58
N GLN A 92 -6.46 6.10 -3.00
CA GLN A 92 -7.43 5.49 -2.08
C GLN A 92 -6.77 4.48 -1.14
N ILE A 93 -5.93 3.57 -1.66
CA ILE A 93 -5.20 2.59 -0.84
C ILE A 93 -4.29 3.29 0.17
N LYS A 94 -3.52 4.29 -0.28
CA LYS A 94 -2.67 5.09 0.63
C LYS A 94 -3.48 5.78 1.73
N ASN A 95 -4.65 6.31 1.40
CA ASN A 95 -5.52 6.96 2.38
C ASN A 95 -6.03 5.97 3.44
N ILE A 96 -6.29 4.70 3.08
CA ILE A 96 -6.65 3.66 4.05
C ILE A 96 -5.49 3.42 5.02
N LEU A 97 -4.27 3.25 4.49
CA LEU A 97 -3.07 3.07 5.31
C LEU A 97 -2.80 4.27 6.22
N GLN A 98 -2.92 5.49 5.69
CA GLN A 98 -2.75 6.72 6.45
C GLN A 98 -3.77 6.82 7.60
N LYS A 99 -5.02 6.40 7.39
CA LYS A 99 -6.03 6.36 8.45
C LYS A 99 -5.66 5.38 9.56
N LYS A 100 -5.17 4.19 9.22
CA LYS A 100 -4.67 3.21 10.21
C LYS A 100 -3.51 3.75 11.02
N ILE A 101 -2.56 4.41 10.36
CA ILE A 101 -1.41 5.04 11.02
C ILE A 101 -1.88 6.13 11.98
N ASN A 102 -2.80 7.00 11.53
CA ASN A 102 -3.35 8.06 12.36
C ASN A 102 -4.20 7.53 13.53
N ALA A 103 -4.83 6.37 13.37
CA ALA A 103 -5.55 5.66 14.43
C ALA A 103 -4.62 4.94 15.42
N GLY A 104 -3.32 4.88 15.14
CA GLY A 104 -2.33 4.17 15.95
C GLY A 104 -2.36 2.65 15.77
N GLU A 105 -3.05 2.15 14.74
CA GLU A 105 -3.12 0.72 14.42
C GLU A 105 -1.86 0.21 13.70
N MET A 106 -1.14 1.12 13.04
CA MET A 106 0.10 0.84 12.31
C MET A 106 1.12 1.95 12.57
N ASN A 107 2.40 1.60 12.56
CA ASN A 107 3.48 2.59 12.65
C ASN A 107 4.01 2.92 11.25
N ILE A 108 4.11 4.21 10.92
CA ILE A 108 4.70 4.68 9.66
C ILE A 108 6.18 4.29 9.54
N GLU A 109 6.91 4.22 10.65
CA GLU A 109 8.32 3.84 10.65
C GLU A 109 8.50 2.39 10.20
N ASP A 110 7.62 1.49 10.62
CA ASP A 110 7.63 0.08 10.23
C ASP A 110 7.23 -0.11 8.76
N VAL A 111 6.32 0.74 8.25
CA VAL A 111 5.93 0.75 6.83
C VAL A 111 7.07 1.22 5.93
N LEU A 112 7.79 2.25 6.36
CA LEU A 112 8.91 2.84 5.61
C LEU A 112 10.25 2.16 5.91
N ALA A 113 10.28 1.15 6.78
CA ALA A 113 11.48 0.42 7.11
C ALA A 113 11.96 -0.35 5.88
N VAL A 114 13.15 0.02 5.39
CA VAL A 114 13.84 -0.78 4.38
C VAL A 114 14.16 -2.13 5.02
N PRO A 115 13.87 -3.28 4.39
CA PRO A 115 14.29 -4.56 4.93
C PRO A 115 15.80 -4.52 5.16
N GLU A 116 16.23 -4.71 6.41
CA GLU A 116 17.65 -4.83 6.73
C GLU A 116 18.18 -6.01 5.93
N VAL A 117 19.08 -5.72 4.99
CA VAL A 117 19.84 -6.77 4.31
C VAL A 117 20.82 -7.27 5.35
N GLU A 118 20.53 -8.41 5.97
CA GLU A 118 21.55 -9.13 6.73
C GLU A 118 22.67 -9.50 5.73
N GLU A 119 23.82 -8.83 5.87
CA GLU A 119 25.06 -9.12 5.11
C GLU A 119 25.63 -10.52 5.41
#